data_AF-A0A2E8CKI1-F1
#
_entry.id   AF-A0A2E8CKI1-F1
#
_cell.length_a   1.000
_cell.length_b   1.000
_cell.length_c   1.000
_cell.angle_alpha   90.00
_cell.angle_beta   90.00
_cell.angle_gamma   90.00
#
_symmetry.space_group_name_H-M   'P 1'
#
loop_
_entity.id
_entity.type
_entity.pdbx_description
1 polymer ?
#
loop_
_entity_poly.entity_id
_entity_poly.type
_entity_poly.pdbx_seq_one_letter_code
_entity_poly.pdbx_strand_id
1 'polypeptide(L)' 'MPLIQVQMFSGRTSEQKRNLVRALTDAFVQTAGSTPDAVDVILTDVEKSDWAQGGELFSDKTPAG' A
#
# COMPACT_ATOMS: atom_id res chain seq x y z
N MET A 1 10.13 -3.25 16.43
CA MET A 1 10.14 -3.76 15.04
C MET A 1 8.70 -3.77 14.51
N PRO A 2 8.09 -2.60 14.26
CA PRO A 2 6.81 -2.49 13.58
C PRO A 2 6.90 -2.89 12.10
N LEU A 3 5.82 -3.51 11.60
CA LEU A 3 5.64 -3.86 10.20
C LEU A 3 4.37 -3.18 9.67
N ILE A 4 4.49 -2.46 8.56
CA ILE A 4 3.38 -1.88 7.80
C ILE A 4 3.25 -2.66 6.50
N GLN A 5 2.06 -3.21 6.25
CA GLN A 5 1.74 -3.88 5.00
C GLN A 5 0.72 -3.06 4.21
N VAL A 6 1.05 -2.77 2.95
CA VAL A 6 0.16 -2.08 2.03
C VAL A 6 -0.17 -3.03 0.90
N GLN A 7 -1.45 -3.39 0.78
CA GLN A 7 -1.98 -4.05 -0.39
C GLN A 7 -2.72 -2.99 -1.22
N MET A 8 -2.34 -2.85 -2.47
CA MET A 8 -2.92 -1.85 -3.37
C MET A 8 -2.98 -2.37 -4.80
N PHE A 9 -3.82 -1.76 -5.64
CA PHE A 9 -3.81 -2.10 -7.05
C PHE A 9 -2.46 -1.82 -7.71
N SER A 10 -2.08 -2.68 -8.64
CA SER A 10 -0.90 -2.49 -9.48
C SER A 10 -0.95 -1.18 -10.29
N GLY A 11 0.19 -0.78 -10.83
CA GLY A 11 0.32 0.39 -11.71
C GLY A 11 1.00 1.63 -11.11
N ARG A 12 1.48 1.57 -9.85
CA ARG A 12 2.27 2.68 -9.27
C ARG A 12 3.70 2.64 -9.80
N THR A 13 4.25 3.80 -10.11
CA THR A 13 5.66 3.93 -10.53
C THR A 13 6.60 3.67 -9.36
N SER A 14 7.86 3.34 -9.65
CA SER A 14 8.89 3.16 -8.62
C SER A 14 9.08 4.41 -7.76
N GLU A 15 8.94 5.61 -8.34
CA GLU A 15 9.02 6.88 -7.59
C GLU A 15 7.85 7.04 -6.62
N GLN A 16 6.62 6.74 -7.06
CA GLN A 16 5.45 6.76 -6.18
C GLN A 16 5.60 5.79 -5.01
N LYS A 17 6.12 4.57 -5.28
CA LYS A 17 6.40 3.59 -4.21
C LYS A 17 7.46 4.09 -3.23
N ARG A 18 8.55 4.71 -3.70
CA ARG A 18 9.57 5.32 -2.82
C ARG A 18 8.98 6.42 -1.94
N ASN A 19 8.16 7.29 -2.50
CA ASN A 19 7.51 8.37 -1.77
C ASN A 19 6.53 7.81 -0.72
N LEU A 20 5.78 6.77 -1.07
CA LEU A 20 4.85 6.10 -0.16
C LEU A 20 5.55 5.48 1.05
N VAL A 21 6.60 4.67 0.85
CA VAL A 21 7.29 4.02 1.98
C VAL A 21 7.93 5.04 2.90
N ARG A 22 8.49 6.14 2.35
CA ARG A 22 9.05 7.24 3.14
C ARG A 22 7.97 7.89 4.00
N ALA A 23 6.83 8.24 3.41
CA ALA A 23 5.74 8.89 4.13
C ALA A 23 5.18 8.01 5.25
N LEU A 24 5.03 6.71 5.02
CA LEU A 24 4.54 5.76 6.02
C LEU A 24 5.53 5.61 7.19
N THR A 25 6.82 5.47 6.91
CA THR A 25 7.86 5.43 7.94
C THR A 25 7.90 6.71 8.75
N ASP A 26 7.91 7.87 8.10
CA ASP A 26 7.94 9.18 8.76
C ASP A 26 6.71 9.37 9.66
N ALA A 27 5.52 9.02 9.16
CA ALA A 27 4.28 9.10 9.93
C ALA A 27 4.29 8.18 11.16
N PHE A 28 4.77 6.94 11.02
CA PHE A 28 4.87 6.00 12.13
C PHE A 28 5.80 6.55 13.22
N VAL A 29 7.01 6.95 12.84
CA VAL A 29 8.02 7.50 13.77
C VAL A 29 7.47 8.72 14.51
N GLN A 30 6.78 9.62 13.80
CA GLN A 30 6.22 10.84 14.39
C GLN A 30 5.06 10.58 15.36
N THR A 31 4.25 9.56 15.11
CA THR A 31 2.98 9.36 15.84
C THR A 31 3.03 8.25 16.89
N ALA A 32 3.77 7.18 16.62
CA ALA A 32 3.86 6.00 17.48
C ALA A 32 5.26 5.85 18.13
N GLY A 33 6.22 6.73 17.80
CA GLY A 33 7.61 6.60 18.20
C GLY A 33 8.33 5.51 17.39
N SER A 34 9.50 5.07 17.87
CA SER A 34 10.48 4.22 17.15
C SER A 34 11.46 5.03 16.28
N THR A 35 12.51 4.35 15.82
CA THR A 35 13.47 4.87 14.86
C THR A 35 13.13 4.39 13.44
N PRO A 36 13.52 5.13 12.38
CA PRO A 36 13.21 4.73 10.99
C PRO A 36 13.74 3.35 10.60
N ASP A 37 14.90 2.94 11.12
CA ASP A 37 15.54 1.64 10.87
C ASP A 37 14.80 0.46 11.50
N ALA A 38 13.89 0.71 12.45
CA ALA A 38 13.07 -0.31 13.07
C ALA A 38 11.72 -0.51 12.36
N VAL A 39 11.36 0.32 11.36
CA VAL A 39 10.09 0.29 10.65
C VAL A 39 10.24 -0.41 9.30
N ASP A 40 9.60 -1.57 9.16
CA ASP A 40 9.53 -2.29 7.90
C ASP A 40 8.23 -1.93 7.14
N VAL A 41 8.35 -1.71 5.83
CA VAL A 41 7.20 -1.49 4.94
C VAL A 41 7.23 -2.49 3.79
N ILE A 42 6.17 -3.29 3.66
CA ILE A 42 5.99 -4.22 2.54
C ILE A 42 4.86 -3.70 1.65
N LEU A 43 5.16 -3.54 0.36
CA LEU A 43 4.17 -3.21 -0.66
C LEU A 43 3.82 -4.46 -1.46
N THR A 44 2.53 -4.76 -1.58
CA THR A 44 2.00 -5.82 -2.43
C THR A 44 1.09 -5.18 -3.47
N ASP A 45 1.50 -5.29 -4.74
CA ASP A 45 0.65 -4.96 -5.87
C ASP A 45 -0.30 -6.12 -6.13
N VAL A 46 -1.59 -5.82 -6.25
CA VAL A 46 -2.64 -6.80 -6.52
C VAL A 46 -3.32 -6.40 -7.82
N GLU A 47 -3.44 -7.32 -8.77
CA GLU A 47 -4.19 -7.06 -9.99
C GLU A 47 -5.68 -6.91 -9.68
N LYS A 48 -6.41 -6.15 -10.50
CA LYS A 48 -7.86 -5.97 -10.29
C LYS A 48 -8.64 -7.30 -10.40
N SER A 49 -8.11 -8.28 -11.12
CA SER A 49 -8.64 -9.64 -11.21
C SER A 49 -8.50 -10.46 -9.93
N ASP A 50 -7.66 -10.01 -9.00
CA ASP A 50 -7.28 -10.77 -7.80
C ASP A 50 -7.82 -10.12 -6.51
N TRP A 51 -8.58 -9.03 -6.65
CA TRP A 51 -9.21 -8.30 -5.56
C TRP A 51 -10.72 -8.22 -5.79
N ALA A 52 -11.52 -8.66 -4.82
CA ALA A 52 -12.97 -8.54 -4.83
C ALA A 52 -13.50 -7.57 -3.76
N GLN A 53 -14.62 -6.92 -4.03
CA GLN A 53 -15.40 -6.23 -2.99
C GLN A 53 -16.88 -6.40 -3.28
N GLY A 54 -17.63 -6.90 -2.29
CA GLY A 54 -19.07 -7.16 -2.43
C GLY A 54 -19.39 -8.40 -3.26
N GLY A 55 -18.46 -9.35 -3.36
CA GLY A 55 -18.64 -10.58 -4.16
C GLY A 55 -18.30 -10.42 -5.65
N GLU A 56 -17.82 -9.25 -6.08
CA GLU A 56 -17.46 -8.96 -7.46
C GLU A 56 -15.97 -8.55 -7.55
N LEU A 57 -15.26 -9.08 -8.56
CA LEU A 57 -13.88 -8.69 -8.84
C LEU A 57 -13.81 -7.25 -9.34
N PHE A 58 -12.74 -6.54 -8.97
CA PHE A 58 -12.52 -5.19 -9.48
C PHE A 58 -12.24 -5.13 -10.99
N SER A 59 -11.87 -6.26 -11.61
CA SER A 59 -11.77 -6.39 -13.06
C SER A 59 -13.13 -6.33 -13.75
N ASP A 60 -14.19 -6.76 -13.06
CA ASP A 60 -15.54 -6.91 -13.63
C ASP A 60 -16.37 -5.63 -13.42
N LYS A 61 -15.98 -4.82 -12.44
CA LYS A 61 -16.58 -3.50 -12.19
C LYS A 61 -16.36 -2.60 -13.39
N THR A 62 -17.46 -2.22 -14.04
CA THR A 62 -17.45 -1.15 -15.04
C THR A 62 -16.99 0.15 -14.35
N PRO A 63 -16.07 0.94 -14.93
CA PRO A 63 -15.73 2.24 -14.35
C PRO A 63 -17.03 3.02 -14.16
N ALA A 64 -17.28 3.49 -12.95
CA ALA A 64 -18.32 4.49 -12.74
C ALA A 64 -17.98 5.67 -13.66
N GLY A 65 -18.83 5.90 -14.66
CA GLY A 65 -18.69 6.99 -15.62
C GLY A 65 -18.71 8.36 -14.95
#